data_AF-A0A2A2KRI1-F1
#
_entry.id   AF-A0A2A2KRI1-F1
#
_cell.length_a   1.000
_cell.length_b   1.000
_cell.length_c   1.000
_cell.angle_alpha   90.00
_cell.angle_beta   90.00
_cell.angle_gamma   90.00
#
_symmetry.space_group_name_H-M   'P 1'
#
loop_
_entity.id
_entity.type
_entity.pdbx_description
1 polymer ?
#
loop_
_entity_poly.entity_id
_entity_poly.type
_entity_poly.pdbx_seq_one_letter_code
_entity_poly.pdbx_strand_id
1 'polypeptide(L)'
;MSSEVDANLDYWMSLGAELSRTPRAGASAASLRSLADSLSFPEKFEFAIRNSSADSLTLLIQLEMHMRNEMLTKIRARNWEVDELARKCEQAMLEEHGAQEQRRFNELNDRLKQVHSAYSVQIKELAEKHRVAFRLAVDSLHSHNSIPASLIDEMHNETGRAIRAKTVDVSQAPDVDESYTVYIGSQLKSMHNIRLQSTPSLVDLCKLNNSEEEQSSRLQMAMSVYSRSLSAVILLVSKDPLFHARHNTEFFKLCEQSTELHFDSLEQQLEDNAESTRKANLWRMGNESQVEEETKNASDSLEIGDVYCTKHSNLHNIQVAFHLIVDDILRTSDIQSRNPCLNGIRNIVRLSARLGITTLYIPLLLIDQPSEATTVAWCLKRAEMMFKCVKGFLIEVCSSSAQHYNIHFVLPSGLLPSIYHHISTMLPTIFHLVPSVSITSQAD
;
A
#
# COMPACT_ATOMS: atom_id res chain seq x y z
N MET A 1 -30.41 18.57 -14.19
CA MET A 1 -29.01 18.74 -13.73
C MET A 1 -28.87 18.74 -12.20
N SER A 2 -29.79 18.09 -11.46
CA SER A 2 -29.77 18.05 -9.99
C SER A 2 -30.32 16.72 -9.41
N SER A 3 -30.17 15.59 -10.12
CA SER A 3 -30.73 14.29 -9.69
C SER A 3 -30.00 12.99 -10.13
N GLU A 4 -28.87 13.04 -10.87
CA GLU A 4 -28.13 11.81 -11.28
C GLU A 4 -26.64 11.82 -10.88
N VAL A 5 -26.23 12.92 -10.24
CA VAL A 5 -25.19 12.92 -9.20
C VAL A 5 -25.55 11.91 -8.09
N ASP A 6 -26.81 11.45 -8.02
CA ASP A 6 -27.33 10.40 -7.14
C ASP A 6 -27.25 8.96 -7.72
N ALA A 7 -26.75 8.74 -8.95
CA ALA A 7 -26.61 7.40 -9.58
C ALA A 7 -25.14 6.92 -9.66
N ASN A 8 -24.18 7.83 -9.50
CA ASN A 8 -22.77 7.59 -9.15
C ASN A 8 -22.60 6.86 -7.78
N LEU A 9 -23.75 6.53 -7.18
CA LEU A 9 -24.02 6.22 -5.80
C LEU A 9 -24.07 4.70 -5.60
N ASP A 10 -24.67 3.89 -6.48
CA ASP A 10 -24.90 2.45 -6.19
C ASP A 10 -23.65 1.55 -6.13
N TYR A 11 -22.52 1.90 -6.75
CA TYR A 11 -21.40 0.95 -6.84
C TYR A 11 -20.12 1.34 -6.08
N TRP A 12 -19.89 2.63 -5.83
CA TRP A 12 -19.23 2.99 -4.57
C TRP A 12 -20.00 2.39 -3.36
N MET A 13 -21.32 2.15 -3.48
CA MET A 13 -22.13 1.50 -2.45
C MET A 13 -21.94 -0.02 -2.33
N SER A 14 -21.22 -0.70 -3.26
CA SER A 14 -20.72 -2.10 -3.10
C SER A 14 -19.21 -2.22 -2.78
N LEU A 15 -18.49 -1.10 -2.78
CA LEU A 15 -17.16 -0.99 -2.20
C LEU A 15 -17.09 -0.97 -0.64
N GLY A 16 -18.12 -0.95 0.21
CA GLY A 16 -19.58 -1.07 0.14
C GLY A 16 -20.06 -2.29 0.92
N ALA A 17 -21.01 -2.09 1.83
CA ALA A 17 -21.47 -3.01 2.87
C ALA A 17 -20.40 -3.64 3.82
N GLU A 18 -19.10 -3.66 3.53
CA GLU A 18 -18.15 -4.57 4.20
C GLU A 18 -16.81 -3.95 4.65
N LEU A 19 -16.75 -2.63 4.79
CA LEU A 19 -15.98 -2.02 5.90
C LEU A 19 -16.83 -1.97 7.19
N SER A 20 -18.02 -2.59 7.17
CA SER A 20 -19.15 -2.27 8.02
C SER A 20 -19.46 -3.39 9.01
N ARG A 21 -18.93 -3.28 10.22
CA ARG A 21 -19.66 -3.42 11.49
C ARG A 21 -18.71 -3.16 12.65
N THR A 22 -19.03 -2.15 13.46
CA THR A 22 -18.45 -1.95 14.80
C THR A 22 -19.54 -2.30 15.83
N PRO A 23 -19.28 -3.13 16.86
CA PRO A 23 -20.24 -3.31 17.94
C PRO A 23 -20.19 -2.11 18.89
N ARG A 24 -21.39 -1.59 19.22
CA ARG A 24 -21.59 -0.60 20.28
C ARG A 24 -21.11 -1.16 21.62
N ALA A 25 -20.38 -0.33 22.38
CA ALA A 25 -19.98 -0.62 23.75
C ALA A 25 -21.20 -0.67 24.68
N GLY A 26 -21.33 -1.76 25.43
CA GLY A 26 -22.27 -1.89 26.55
C GLY A 26 -23.06 -3.20 26.55
N ALA A 27 -22.43 -4.33 26.82
CA ALA A 27 -23.16 -5.58 27.11
C ALA A 27 -22.46 -6.38 28.22
N SER A 28 -23.27 -6.92 29.13
CA SER A 28 -22.80 -7.70 30.28
C SER A 28 -22.19 -9.05 29.86
N ALA A 29 -21.34 -9.62 30.72
CA ALA A 29 -20.51 -10.80 30.45
C ALA A 29 -21.27 -12.09 30.01
N ALA A 30 -22.58 -12.17 30.22
CA ALA A 30 -23.41 -13.29 29.76
C ALA A 30 -23.89 -13.14 28.30
N SER A 31 -23.94 -11.92 27.77
CA SER A 31 -24.40 -11.60 26.40
C SER A 31 -23.31 -11.77 25.33
N LEU A 32 -22.04 -11.82 25.73
CA LEU A 32 -20.89 -11.87 24.81
C LEU A 32 -20.65 -13.26 24.21
N ARG A 33 -21.04 -14.33 24.93
CA ARG A 33 -20.79 -15.72 24.48
C ARG A 33 -21.68 -16.16 23.32
N SER A 34 -22.91 -15.65 23.20
CA SER A 34 -23.78 -15.97 22.06
C SER A 34 -23.50 -15.09 20.83
N LEU A 35 -22.75 -14.01 20.99
CA LEU A 35 -22.34 -13.13 19.88
C LEU A 35 -21.12 -13.71 19.15
N ALA A 36 -20.22 -14.39 19.87
CA ALA A 36 -18.97 -14.96 19.39
C ALA A 36 -19.10 -15.86 18.13
N ASP A 37 -20.17 -16.65 18.04
CA ASP A 37 -20.43 -17.54 16.89
C ASP A 37 -20.99 -16.80 15.66
N SER A 38 -21.33 -15.51 15.80
CA SER A 38 -21.90 -14.65 14.73
C SER A 38 -20.96 -13.55 14.22
N LEU A 39 -19.78 -13.41 14.82
CA LEU A 39 -18.82 -12.35 14.48
C LEU A 39 -18.00 -12.71 13.24
N SER A 40 -17.78 -11.70 12.39
CA SER A 40 -16.86 -11.75 11.26
C SER A 40 -15.39 -11.81 11.73
N PHE A 41 -14.49 -12.23 10.84
CA PHE A 41 -13.05 -12.27 11.15
C PHE A 41 -12.49 -10.91 11.63
N PRO A 42 -12.78 -9.77 10.97
CA PRO A 42 -12.31 -8.47 11.44
C PRO A 42 -12.75 -8.14 12.88
N GLU A 43 -14.01 -8.44 13.22
CA GLU A 43 -14.55 -8.18 14.57
C GLU A 43 -13.84 -9.02 15.63
N LYS A 44 -13.60 -10.31 15.33
CA LYS A 44 -12.86 -11.21 16.24
C LYS A 44 -11.40 -10.78 16.40
N PHE A 45 -10.76 -10.38 15.30
CA PHE A 45 -9.39 -9.88 15.32
C PHE A 45 -9.25 -8.60 16.15
N GLU A 46 -10.12 -7.62 15.94
CA GLU A 46 -10.09 -6.37 16.69
C GLU A 46 -10.32 -6.62 18.19
N PHE A 47 -11.25 -7.51 18.53
CA PHE A 47 -11.44 -7.93 19.92
C PHE A 47 -10.19 -8.60 20.48
N ALA A 48 -9.57 -9.53 19.75
CA ALA A 48 -8.35 -10.21 20.18
C ALA A 48 -7.21 -9.21 20.42
N ILE A 49 -6.95 -8.28 19.49
CA ILE A 49 -5.89 -7.27 19.63
C ILE A 49 -6.10 -6.37 20.85
N ARG A 50 -7.35 -6.00 21.16
CA ARG A 50 -7.65 -5.08 22.28
C ARG A 50 -7.67 -5.75 23.66
N ASN A 51 -8.00 -7.04 23.73
CA ASN A 51 -8.27 -7.73 25.00
C ASN A 51 -7.27 -8.82 25.36
N SER A 52 -6.39 -9.22 24.43
CA SER A 52 -5.41 -10.26 24.71
C SER A 52 -4.25 -9.78 25.57
N SER A 53 -3.59 -10.71 26.26
CA SER A 53 -2.37 -10.41 27.00
C SER A 53 -1.21 -10.02 26.08
N ALA A 54 -0.22 -9.28 26.60
CA ALA A 54 0.98 -8.93 25.84
C ALA A 54 1.69 -10.17 25.28
N ASP A 55 1.83 -11.23 26.10
CA ASP A 55 2.45 -12.50 25.68
C ASP A 55 1.68 -13.16 24.53
N SER A 56 0.35 -13.17 24.61
CA SER A 56 -0.53 -13.72 23.56
C SER A 56 -0.39 -12.95 22.24
N LEU A 57 -0.28 -11.61 22.30
CA LEU A 57 -0.08 -10.78 21.13
C LEU A 57 1.34 -10.96 20.55
N THR A 58 2.35 -11.07 21.40
CA THR A 58 3.72 -11.38 20.96
C THR A 58 3.77 -12.72 20.21
N LEU A 59 3.09 -13.76 20.72
CA LEU A 59 3.00 -15.04 20.02
C LEU A 59 2.29 -14.92 18.66
N LEU A 60 1.21 -14.13 18.57
CA LEU A 60 0.52 -13.88 17.30
C LEU A 60 1.42 -13.19 16.27
N ILE A 61 2.19 -12.18 16.68
CA ILE A 61 3.16 -11.49 15.82
C ILE A 61 4.30 -12.44 15.41
N GLN A 62 4.78 -13.29 16.32
CA GLN A 62 5.79 -14.31 15.99
C GLN A 62 5.27 -15.32 14.97
N LEU A 63 3.99 -15.73 15.08
CA LEU A 63 3.35 -16.60 14.10
C LEU A 63 3.28 -15.95 12.72
N GLU A 64 2.89 -14.67 12.65
CA GLU A 64 2.90 -13.90 11.40
C GLU A 64 4.32 -13.81 10.79
N MET A 65 5.33 -13.53 11.61
CA MET A 65 6.73 -13.50 11.16
C MET A 65 7.22 -14.86 10.67
N HIS A 66 6.79 -15.96 11.29
CA HIS A 66 7.10 -17.31 10.85
C HIS A 66 6.53 -17.59 9.45
N MET A 67 5.24 -17.30 9.25
CA MET A 67 4.56 -17.42 7.94
C MET A 67 5.24 -16.57 6.85
N ARG A 68 5.65 -15.34 7.18
CA ARG A 68 6.43 -14.49 6.27
C ARG A 68 7.74 -15.17 5.86
N ASN A 69 8.47 -15.75 6.80
CA ASN A 69 9.76 -16.40 6.50
C ASN A 69 9.61 -17.66 5.64
N GLU A 70 8.56 -18.46 5.87
CA GLU A 70 8.19 -19.58 4.99
C GLU A 70 7.90 -19.10 3.56
N MET A 71 7.05 -18.07 3.42
CA MET A 71 6.69 -17.50 2.13
C MET A 71 7.91 -16.95 1.40
N LEU A 72 8.73 -16.14 2.09
CA LEU A 72 9.96 -15.57 1.54
C LEU A 72 10.93 -16.64 1.05
N THR A 73 11.02 -17.77 1.77
CA THR A 73 11.88 -18.90 1.37
C THR A 73 11.39 -19.53 0.07
N LYS A 74 10.08 -19.76 -0.08
CA LYS A 74 9.50 -20.26 -1.34
C LYS A 74 9.67 -19.28 -2.49
N ILE A 75 9.44 -17.99 -2.27
CA ILE A 75 9.62 -16.94 -3.30
C ILE A 75 11.08 -16.85 -3.74
N ARG A 76 12.04 -16.95 -2.82
CA ARG A 76 13.47 -16.97 -3.16
C ARG A 76 13.84 -18.21 -3.98
N ALA A 77 13.33 -19.39 -3.63
CA ALA A 77 13.55 -20.60 -4.40
C ALA A 77 12.98 -20.48 -5.83
N ARG A 78 11.74 -19.96 -5.96
CA ARG A 78 11.11 -19.65 -7.25
C ARG A 78 12.00 -18.73 -8.09
N ASN A 79 12.36 -17.57 -7.53
CA ASN A 79 13.11 -16.56 -8.28
C ASN A 79 14.47 -17.12 -8.73
N TRP A 80 15.17 -17.84 -7.85
CA TRP A 80 16.45 -18.47 -8.20
C TRP A 80 16.32 -19.47 -9.35
N GLU A 81 15.32 -20.36 -9.32
CA GLU A 81 15.13 -21.37 -10.36
C GLU A 81 14.67 -20.76 -11.69
N VAL A 82 13.78 -19.77 -11.64
CA VAL A 82 13.33 -18.99 -12.80
C VAL A 82 14.50 -18.25 -13.45
N ASP A 83 15.31 -17.54 -12.66
CA ASP A 83 16.45 -16.77 -13.17
C ASP A 83 17.49 -17.68 -13.82
N GLU A 84 17.78 -18.83 -13.19
CA GLU A 84 18.74 -19.79 -13.75
C GLU A 84 18.22 -20.46 -15.03
N LEU A 85 16.91 -20.71 -15.15
CA LEU A 85 16.31 -21.21 -16.40
C LEU A 85 16.28 -20.13 -17.48
N ALA A 86 15.92 -18.89 -17.13
CA ALA A 86 15.91 -17.77 -18.07
C ALA A 86 17.31 -17.53 -18.67
N ARG A 87 18.35 -17.53 -17.83
CA ARG A 87 19.75 -17.41 -18.28
C ARG A 87 20.16 -18.54 -19.22
N LYS A 88 19.69 -19.78 -18.97
CA LYS A 88 19.94 -20.91 -19.87
C LYS A 88 19.19 -20.77 -21.20
N CYS A 89 17.96 -20.26 -21.18
CA CYS A 89 17.21 -19.94 -22.40
C CYS A 89 17.94 -18.90 -23.24
N GLU A 90 18.36 -17.79 -22.63
CA GLU A 90 19.11 -16.73 -23.31
C GLU A 90 20.42 -17.25 -23.92
N GLN A 91 21.18 -18.05 -23.16
CA GLN A 91 22.40 -18.66 -23.65
C GLN A 91 22.13 -19.58 -24.87
N ALA A 92 21.08 -20.40 -24.81
CA ALA A 92 20.71 -21.28 -25.92
C ALA A 92 20.21 -20.52 -27.16
N MET A 93 19.67 -19.30 -27.03
CA MET A 93 19.29 -18.46 -28.16
C MET A 93 20.49 -17.82 -28.88
N LEU A 94 21.59 -17.60 -28.17
CA LEU A 94 22.81 -16.99 -28.72
C LEU A 94 23.72 -18.01 -29.44
N GLU A 95 23.54 -19.30 -29.18
CA GLU A 95 24.25 -20.39 -29.86
C GLU A 95 23.72 -20.54 -31.32
N GLU A 96 24.61 -20.79 -32.30
CA GLU A 96 24.25 -20.86 -33.74
C GLU A 96 23.16 -21.92 -34.03
N HIS A 97 22.26 -21.60 -34.96
CA HIS A 97 20.96 -22.27 -35.13
C HIS A 97 21.05 -23.63 -35.86
N GLY A 98 21.40 -24.69 -35.13
CA GLY A 98 21.11 -26.06 -35.50
C GLY A 98 19.74 -26.55 -35.01
N ALA A 99 19.26 -27.66 -35.58
CA ALA A 99 17.98 -28.26 -35.18
C ALA A 99 18.00 -28.81 -33.73
N GLN A 100 19.19 -29.03 -33.16
CA GLN A 100 19.36 -29.56 -31.81
C GLN A 100 19.28 -28.45 -30.75
N GLU A 101 19.83 -27.29 -31.07
CA GLU A 101 19.81 -26.06 -30.26
C GLU A 101 18.38 -25.53 -30.16
N GLN A 102 17.62 -25.53 -31.27
CA GLN A 102 16.21 -25.17 -31.27
C GLN A 102 15.36 -26.10 -30.38
N ARG A 103 15.64 -27.41 -30.37
CA ARG A 103 14.95 -28.37 -29.49
C ARG A 103 15.26 -28.10 -28.02
N ARG A 104 16.53 -27.85 -27.70
CA ARG A 104 16.99 -27.51 -26.35
C ARG A 104 16.34 -26.22 -25.84
N PHE A 105 16.24 -25.19 -26.68
CA PHE A 105 15.54 -23.95 -26.34
C PHE A 105 14.06 -24.19 -26.03
N ASN A 106 13.36 -24.95 -26.88
CA ASN A 106 11.95 -25.28 -26.65
C ASN A 106 11.75 -26.06 -25.33
N GLU A 107 12.62 -27.04 -25.04
CA GLU A 107 12.57 -27.81 -23.79
C GLU A 107 12.80 -26.92 -22.55
N LEU A 108 13.77 -26.00 -22.62
CA LEU A 108 14.03 -25.05 -21.54
C LEU A 108 12.85 -24.09 -21.33
N ASN A 109 12.22 -23.62 -22.40
CA ASN A 109 11.04 -22.75 -22.33
C ASN A 109 9.81 -23.48 -21.77
N ASP A 110 9.60 -24.74 -22.14
CA ASP A 110 8.52 -25.56 -21.58
C ASP A 110 8.76 -25.85 -20.10
N ARG A 111 10.00 -26.13 -19.72
CA ARG A 111 10.39 -26.27 -18.31
C ARG A 111 10.19 -24.97 -17.52
N LEU A 112 10.53 -23.82 -18.10
CA LEU A 112 10.31 -22.51 -17.48
C LEU A 112 8.82 -22.28 -17.20
N LYS A 113 7.94 -22.57 -18.17
CA LYS A 113 6.48 -22.51 -17.97
C LYS A 113 5.99 -23.48 -16.89
N GLN A 114 6.52 -24.70 -16.86
CA GLN A 114 6.18 -25.69 -15.85
C GLN A 114 6.59 -25.23 -14.45
N VAL A 115 7.79 -24.65 -14.30
CA VAL A 115 8.28 -24.08 -13.05
C VAL A 115 7.41 -22.92 -12.58
N HIS A 116 7.05 -21.99 -13.47
CA HIS A 116 6.11 -20.91 -13.13
C HIS A 116 4.76 -21.44 -12.62
N SER A 117 4.17 -22.39 -13.34
CA SER A 117 2.89 -23.00 -12.95
C SER A 117 3.00 -23.74 -11.60
N ALA A 118 4.05 -24.54 -11.41
CA ALA A 118 4.27 -25.29 -10.19
C ALA A 118 4.45 -24.38 -8.96
N TYR A 119 5.24 -23.32 -9.06
CA TYR A 119 5.39 -22.37 -7.96
C TYR A 119 4.13 -21.54 -7.72
N SER A 120 3.37 -21.18 -8.76
CA SER A 120 2.10 -20.47 -8.60
C SER A 120 1.12 -21.27 -7.73
N VAL A 121 0.97 -22.58 -8.00
CA VAL A 121 0.13 -23.48 -7.18
C VAL A 121 0.66 -23.58 -5.75
N GLN A 122 1.96 -23.86 -5.58
CA GLN A 122 2.57 -24.03 -4.25
C GLN A 122 2.48 -22.77 -3.39
N ILE A 123 2.63 -21.58 -3.98
CA ILE A 123 2.51 -20.30 -3.27
C ILE A 123 1.06 -20.07 -2.84
N LYS A 124 0.09 -20.36 -3.71
CA LYS A 124 -1.35 -20.25 -3.37
C LYS A 124 -1.75 -21.22 -2.26
N GLU A 125 -1.30 -22.48 -2.32
CA GLU A 125 -1.53 -23.47 -1.27
C GLU A 125 -0.90 -23.06 0.07
N LEU A 126 0.33 -22.55 0.04
CA LEU A 126 0.99 -22.05 1.25
C LEU A 126 0.25 -20.84 1.83
N ALA A 127 -0.15 -19.89 0.98
CA ALA A 127 -0.90 -18.72 1.42
C ALA A 127 -2.23 -19.10 2.09
N GLU A 128 -2.95 -20.08 1.53
CA GLU A 128 -4.20 -20.56 2.13
C GLU A 128 -3.95 -21.28 3.47
N LYS A 129 -2.91 -22.12 3.56
CA LYS A 129 -2.48 -22.73 4.83
C LYS A 129 -2.23 -21.66 5.90
N HIS A 130 -1.48 -20.61 5.56
CA HIS A 130 -1.21 -19.48 6.47
C HIS A 130 -2.51 -18.77 6.90
N ARG A 131 -3.42 -18.48 5.97
CA ARG A 131 -4.70 -17.82 6.29
C ARG A 131 -5.55 -18.64 7.24
N VAL A 132 -5.67 -19.96 7.01
CA VAL A 132 -6.42 -20.86 7.88
C VAL A 132 -5.80 -20.91 9.28
N ALA A 133 -4.48 -21.09 9.37
CA ALA A 133 -3.77 -21.15 10.64
C ALA A 133 -3.88 -19.83 11.43
N PHE A 134 -3.75 -18.69 10.75
CA PHE A 134 -3.87 -17.37 11.37
C PHE A 134 -5.29 -17.11 11.89
N ARG A 135 -6.31 -17.46 11.10
CA ARG A 135 -7.72 -17.36 11.52
C ARG A 135 -8.01 -18.22 12.74
N LEU A 136 -7.48 -19.45 12.77
CA LEU A 136 -7.59 -20.33 13.94
C LEU A 136 -6.92 -19.72 15.18
N ALA A 137 -5.75 -19.11 15.04
CA ALA A 137 -5.07 -18.40 16.12
C ALA A 137 -5.93 -17.25 16.67
N VAL A 138 -6.51 -16.44 15.78
CA VAL A 138 -7.39 -15.32 16.14
C VAL A 138 -8.68 -15.79 16.83
N ASP A 139 -9.33 -16.83 16.31
CA ASP A 139 -10.53 -17.44 16.91
C ASP A 139 -10.24 -17.98 18.32
N SER A 140 -9.07 -18.60 18.51
CA SER A 140 -8.61 -19.10 19.80
C SER A 140 -8.27 -17.98 20.78
N LEU A 141 -7.62 -16.91 20.32
CA LEU A 141 -7.39 -15.72 21.15
C LEU A 141 -8.70 -15.06 21.59
N HIS A 142 -9.64 -14.91 20.66
CA HIS A 142 -10.95 -14.35 20.96
C HIS A 142 -11.70 -15.17 22.02
N SER A 143 -11.64 -16.50 21.93
CA SER A 143 -12.45 -17.40 22.77
C SER A 143 -11.77 -17.81 24.08
N HIS A 144 -10.45 -17.97 24.06
CA HIS A 144 -9.67 -18.57 25.16
C HIS A 144 -8.49 -17.70 25.62
N ASN A 145 -8.21 -16.57 24.96
CA ASN A 145 -7.05 -15.70 25.22
C ASN A 145 -5.69 -16.43 25.12
N SER A 146 -5.61 -17.47 24.29
CA SER A 146 -4.39 -18.26 24.09
C SER A 146 -4.25 -18.71 22.64
N ILE A 147 -3.01 -18.82 22.17
CA ILE A 147 -2.67 -19.43 20.87
C ILE A 147 -2.64 -20.96 21.02
N PRO A 148 -3.20 -21.74 20.07
CA PRO A 148 -3.14 -23.20 20.10
C PRO A 148 -1.71 -23.75 20.13
N ALA A 149 -1.45 -24.71 21.02
CA ALA A 149 -0.13 -25.33 21.17
C ALA A 149 0.42 -25.95 19.87
N SER A 150 -0.44 -26.51 19.01
CA SER A 150 -0.03 -27.06 17.72
C SER A 150 0.63 -26.02 16.81
N LEU A 151 0.13 -24.78 16.80
CA LEU A 151 0.70 -23.69 16.01
C LEU A 151 2.04 -23.23 16.61
N ILE A 152 2.14 -23.22 17.94
CA ILE A 152 3.38 -22.90 18.63
C ILE A 152 4.44 -23.97 18.32
N ASP A 153 4.08 -25.26 18.35
CA ASP A 153 4.98 -26.37 18.05
C ASP A 153 5.46 -26.34 16.59
N GLU A 154 4.57 -26.01 15.63
CA GLU A 154 4.95 -25.81 14.23
C GLU A 154 6.01 -24.70 14.07
N MET A 155 5.82 -23.55 14.72
CA MET A 155 6.79 -22.46 14.71
C MET A 155 8.16 -22.88 15.26
N HIS A 156 8.19 -23.71 16.31
CA HIS A 156 9.43 -24.18 16.95
C HIS A 156 10.13 -25.29 16.16
N ASN A 157 9.38 -26.18 15.50
CA ASN A 157 9.95 -27.29 14.74
C ASN A 157 10.69 -26.82 13.48
N GLU A 158 10.29 -25.70 12.89
CA GLU A 158 10.92 -25.16 11.67
C GLU A 158 11.97 -24.08 11.91
N THR A 159 11.97 -23.43 13.08
CA THR A 159 12.97 -22.40 13.44
C THR A 159 14.40 -22.95 13.55
N GLY A 160 14.58 -24.28 13.61
CA GLY A 160 15.90 -24.93 13.53
C GLY A 160 16.64 -24.79 12.19
N ARG A 161 16.05 -24.16 11.16
CA ARG A 161 16.66 -24.00 9.82
C ARG A 161 16.70 -22.56 9.29
N ALA A 162 16.38 -21.56 10.10
CA ALA A 162 16.39 -20.17 9.64
C ALA A 162 17.84 -19.67 9.38
N ILE A 163 18.26 -19.68 8.11
CA ILE A 163 19.44 -18.94 7.66
C ILE A 163 19.10 -17.45 7.85
N ARG A 164 19.66 -16.84 8.89
CA ARG A 164 19.67 -15.39 9.07
C ARG A 164 20.51 -14.78 7.96
N ALA A 165 19.91 -14.54 6.80
CA ALA A 165 20.52 -13.77 5.74
C ALA A 165 20.71 -12.34 6.28
N LYS A 166 21.95 -12.01 6.68
CA LYS A 166 22.37 -10.62 6.88
C LYS A 166 22.41 -9.96 5.50
N THR A 167 21.29 -9.42 5.05
CA THR A 167 21.35 -8.36 4.04
C THR A 167 21.90 -7.12 4.74
N VAL A 168 23.08 -6.68 4.31
CA VAL A 168 23.61 -5.38 4.68
C VAL A 168 22.71 -4.35 4.01
N ASP A 169 21.72 -3.86 4.75
CA ASP A 169 20.94 -2.73 4.29
C ASP A 169 21.82 -1.50 4.43
N VAL A 170 22.35 -1.01 3.32
CA VAL A 170 22.94 0.33 3.26
C VAL A 170 21.76 1.27 3.14
N SER A 171 20.99 1.42 4.23
CA SER A 171 19.97 2.43 4.35
C SER A 171 20.69 3.79 4.30
N GLN A 172 20.77 4.38 3.11
CA GLN A 172 21.24 5.75 2.95
C GLN A 172 20.30 6.63 3.77
N ALA A 173 20.88 7.47 4.63
CA ALA A 173 20.07 8.46 5.34
C ALA A 173 19.32 9.31 4.32
N PRO A 174 18.05 9.66 4.58
CA PRO A 174 17.29 10.48 3.65
C PRO A 174 18.00 11.83 3.44
N ASP A 175 18.08 12.28 2.19
CA ASP A 175 18.60 13.59 1.78
C ASP A 175 17.87 14.75 2.46
N VAL A 176 16.58 14.59 2.74
CA VAL A 176 15.77 15.50 3.57
C VAL A 176 14.81 14.72 4.45
N ASP A 177 14.64 15.15 5.69
CA ASP A 177 13.65 14.64 6.64
C ASP A 177 13.29 15.73 7.66
N GLU A 178 12.21 16.46 7.38
CA GLU A 178 11.79 17.63 8.16
C GLU A 178 10.29 17.54 8.47
N SER A 179 9.91 17.84 9.72
CA SER A 179 8.51 17.80 10.15
C SER A 179 8.05 19.17 10.64
N TYR A 180 6.84 19.55 10.24
CA TYR A 180 6.22 20.83 10.51
C TYR A 180 4.83 20.61 11.08
N THR A 181 4.51 21.32 12.16
CA THR A 181 3.10 21.45 12.58
C THR A 181 2.53 22.69 11.94
N VAL A 182 1.40 22.55 11.24
CA VAL A 182 0.79 23.63 10.46
C VAL A 182 -0.68 23.79 10.82
N TYR A 183 -1.18 25.01 10.68
CA TYR A 183 -2.59 25.32 10.74
C TYR A 183 -3.22 25.25 9.34
N ILE A 184 -4.34 24.55 9.20
CA ILE A 184 -5.14 24.46 7.98
C ILE A 184 -6.60 24.88 8.30
N GLY A 185 -7.29 25.48 7.34
CA GLY A 185 -8.69 25.89 7.45
C GLY A 185 -8.92 27.38 7.67
N SER A 186 -10.18 27.82 7.57
CA SER A 186 -10.57 29.21 7.82
C SER A 186 -10.35 29.55 9.29
N GLN A 187 -9.60 30.64 9.56
CA GLN A 187 -9.20 31.07 10.91
C GLN A 187 -8.29 30.10 11.69
N LEU A 188 -7.44 29.31 11.00
CA LEU A 188 -6.42 28.47 11.65
C LEU A 188 -7.00 27.39 12.60
N LYS A 189 -8.18 26.84 12.28
CA LYS A 189 -8.96 26.02 13.22
C LYS A 189 -8.40 24.63 13.51
N SER A 190 -7.59 24.04 12.63
CA SER A 190 -7.07 22.68 12.85
C SER A 190 -5.56 22.59 12.62
N MET A 191 -4.89 21.92 13.56
CA MET A 191 -3.46 21.61 13.49
C MET A 191 -3.27 20.26 12.78
N HIS A 192 -2.33 20.22 11.84
CA HIS A 192 -1.95 19.04 11.07
C HIS A 192 -0.42 18.91 11.02
N ASN A 193 0.07 17.70 10.78
CA ASN A 193 1.49 17.46 10.54
C ASN A 193 1.76 17.44 9.04
N ILE A 194 2.81 18.14 8.61
CA ILE A 194 3.38 18.01 7.29
C ILE A 194 4.83 17.57 7.45
N ARG A 195 5.20 16.48 6.79
CA ARG A 195 6.58 16.01 6.72
C ARG A 195 7.10 16.13 5.30
N LEU A 196 8.29 16.69 5.12
CA LEU A 196 9.03 16.67 3.87
C LEU A 196 10.14 15.62 4.01
N GLN A 197 10.10 14.60 3.16
CA GLN A 197 11.09 13.52 3.22
C GLN A 197 11.53 13.09 1.82
N SER A 198 12.76 12.58 1.69
CA SER A 198 13.24 11.94 0.47
C SER A 198 13.32 10.42 0.60
N THR A 199 13.05 9.71 -0.49
CA THR A 199 13.24 8.25 -0.58
C THR A 199 13.75 7.85 -1.96
N PRO A 200 14.57 6.78 -2.09
CA PRO A 200 14.97 6.26 -3.40
C PRO A 200 13.79 5.77 -4.23
N SER A 201 12.79 5.15 -3.59
CA SER A 201 11.54 4.72 -4.23
C SER A 201 10.37 4.89 -3.27
N LEU A 202 9.19 5.20 -3.81
CA LEU A 202 7.93 5.19 -3.04
C LEU A 202 7.63 3.81 -2.46
N VAL A 203 8.08 2.74 -3.13
CA VAL A 203 7.93 1.37 -2.66
C VAL A 203 8.76 1.11 -1.40
N ASP A 204 9.85 1.84 -1.20
CA ASP A 204 10.69 1.67 0.00
C ASP A 204 9.96 2.06 1.29
N LEU A 205 8.97 2.96 1.21
CA LEU A 205 8.11 3.30 2.34
C LEU A 205 7.29 2.10 2.86
N CYS A 206 7.11 1.08 2.02
CA CYS A 206 6.34 -0.12 2.33
C CYS A 206 7.22 -1.28 2.83
N LYS A 207 8.55 -1.16 2.78
CA LYS A 207 9.49 -2.23 3.12
C LYS A 207 9.59 -2.40 4.65
N LEU A 208 9.61 -3.65 5.12
CA LEU A 208 9.85 -3.98 6.52
C LEU A 208 11.34 -3.90 6.83
N ASN A 209 11.71 -3.20 7.89
CA ASN A 209 13.08 -3.20 8.41
C ASN A 209 13.41 -4.53 9.09
N ASN A 210 14.63 -5.04 8.93
CA ASN A 210 15.07 -6.34 9.46
C ASN A 210 15.49 -6.33 10.97
N SER A 211 15.01 -5.37 11.77
CA SER A 211 15.49 -5.14 13.16
C SER A 211 14.45 -5.48 14.22
N GLU A 212 14.78 -5.32 15.51
CA GLU A 212 13.82 -5.43 16.62
C GLU A 212 12.63 -4.45 16.49
N GLU A 213 12.78 -3.37 15.71
CA GLU A 213 11.70 -2.46 15.35
C GLU A 213 10.60 -3.15 14.53
N GLU A 214 10.92 -4.28 13.88
CA GLU A 214 9.96 -5.03 13.06
C GLU A 214 8.77 -5.47 13.89
N GLN A 215 8.97 -6.11 15.05
CA GLN A 215 7.87 -6.59 15.91
C GLN A 215 6.96 -5.47 16.39
N SER A 216 7.55 -4.35 16.82
CA SER A 216 6.79 -3.16 17.25
C SER A 216 5.99 -2.57 16.09
N SER A 217 6.57 -2.50 14.90
CA SER A 217 5.86 -2.02 13.70
C SER A 217 4.74 -2.96 13.27
N ARG A 218 4.94 -4.28 13.38
CA ARG A 218 3.88 -5.28 13.10
C ARG A 218 2.74 -5.17 14.10
N LEU A 219 3.05 -4.98 15.38
CA LEU A 219 2.02 -4.77 16.39
C LEU A 219 1.24 -3.48 16.11
N GLN A 220 1.92 -2.39 15.76
CA GLN A 220 1.26 -1.14 15.37
C GLN A 220 0.37 -1.32 14.13
N MET A 221 0.82 -2.11 13.14
CA MET A 221 0.02 -2.48 11.98
C MET A 221 -1.23 -3.26 12.38
N ALA A 222 -1.09 -4.29 13.21
CA ALA A 222 -2.20 -5.09 13.73
C ALA A 222 -3.21 -4.24 14.50
N MET A 223 -2.75 -3.25 15.29
CA MET A 223 -3.63 -2.33 16.00
C MET A 223 -4.37 -1.34 15.09
N SER A 224 -3.85 -1.07 13.89
CA SER A 224 -4.36 -0.02 13.01
C SER A 224 -5.15 -0.54 11.80
N VAL A 225 -4.98 -1.79 11.37
CA VAL A 225 -5.51 -2.35 10.11
C VAL A 225 -7.05 -2.21 9.95
N TYR A 226 -7.80 -2.25 11.04
CA TYR A 226 -9.26 -2.01 11.07
C TYR A 226 -9.67 -0.72 11.78
N SER A 227 -8.70 0.14 12.10
CA SER A 227 -8.93 1.42 12.77
C SER A 227 -9.32 2.53 11.79
N ARG A 228 -9.63 3.71 12.32
CA ARG A 228 -9.81 4.96 11.54
C ARG A 228 -8.57 5.87 11.56
N SER A 229 -7.40 5.26 11.71
CA SER A 229 -6.09 5.93 11.71
C SER A 229 -5.15 5.23 10.71
N LEU A 230 -5.64 5.05 9.49
CA LEU A 230 -4.93 4.34 8.43
C LEU A 230 -3.87 5.23 7.77
N SER A 231 -2.87 4.59 7.19
CA SER A 231 -1.83 5.19 6.38
C SER A 231 -1.94 4.72 4.94
N ALA A 232 -1.72 5.65 4.01
CA ALA A 232 -1.76 5.33 2.59
C ALA A 232 -0.62 5.97 1.79
N VAL A 233 -0.12 5.22 0.82
CA VAL A 233 0.86 5.68 -0.16
C VAL A 233 0.20 5.90 -1.51
N ILE A 234 0.65 6.93 -2.24
CA ILE A 234 0.25 7.16 -3.63
C ILE A 234 1.39 6.69 -4.53
N LEU A 235 1.16 5.60 -5.26
CA LEU A 235 2.05 5.06 -6.27
C LEU A 235 1.66 5.61 -7.64
N LEU A 236 2.67 5.89 -8.47
CA LEU A 236 2.50 6.35 -9.83
C LEU A 236 2.55 5.16 -10.77
N VAL A 237 1.50 4.94 -11.56
CA VAL A 237 1.39 3.77 -12.44
C VAL A 237 0.90 4.14 -13.82
N SER A 238 1.15 3.24 -14.79
CA SER A 238 0.61 3.36 -16.14
C SER A 238 -0.87 2.97 -16.20
N LYS A 239 -1.50 3.17 -17.37
CA LYS A 239 -2.95 2.95 -17.58
C LYS A 239 -3.42 1.49 -17.42
N ASP A 240 -2.49 0.55 -17.39
CA ASP A 240 -2.79 -0.88 -17.24
C ASP A 240 -3.09 -1.23 -15.77
N PRO A 241 -4.32 -1.62 -15.40
CA PRO A 241 -4.65 -2.00 -14.02
C PRO A 241 -3.87 -3.24 -13.55
N LEU A 242 -3.36 -4.06 -14.48
CA LEU A 242 -2.53 -5.24 -14.18
C LEU A 242 -1.03 -4.93 -14.30
N PHE A 243 -0.63 -3.65 -14.38
CA PHE A 243 0.74 -3.21 -14.57
C PHE A 243 1.73 -3.90 -13.61
N HIS A 244 1.39 -3.91 -12.31
CA HIS A 244 2.23 -4.48 -11.26
C HIS A 244 2.54 -5.97 -11.48
N ALA A 245 1.51 -6.76 -11.80
CA ALA A 245 1.62 -8.20 -12.03
C ALA A 245 2.35 -8.51 -13.34
N ARG A 246 1.99 -7.83 -14.43
CA ARG A 246 2.57 -8.07 -15.77
C ARG A 246 4.04 -7.67 -15.88
N HIS A 247 4.44 -6.60 -15.18
CA HIS A 247 5.82 -6.08 -15.23
C HIS A 247 6.66 -6.54 -14.04
N ASN A 248 6.11 -7.37 -13.15
CA ASN A 248 6.79 -7.88 -11.95
C ASN A 248 7.52 -6.75 -11.19
N THR A 249 6.77 -5.66 -10.94
CA THR A 249 7.31 -4.43 -10.34
C THR A 249 7.87 -4.70 -8.92
N GLU A 250 8.73 -3.81 -8.43
CA GLU A 250 9.23 -3.83 -7.04
C GLU A 250 8.08 -3.94 -6.02
N PHE A 251 6.98 -3.21 -6.24
CA PHE A 251 5.80 -3.25 -5.37
C PHE A 251 5.11 -4.62 -5.38
N PHE A 252 4.97 -5.23 -6.56
CA PHE A 252 4.40 -6.58 -6.68
C PHE A 252 5.26 -7.61 -5.94
N LYS A 253 6.57 -7.60 -6.20
CA LYS A 253 7.54 -8.47 -5.52
C LYS A 253 7.50 -8.28 -4.02
N LEU A 254 7.35 -7.05 -3.53
CA LEU A 254 7.26 -6.76 -2.10
C LEU A 254 6.00 -7.37 -1.48
N CYS A 255 4.84 -7.21 -2.13
CA CYS A 255 3.58 -7.79 -1.65
C CYS A 255 3.59 -9.33 -1.65
N GLU A 256 4.35 -9.97 -2.55
CA GLU A 256 4.48 -11.43 -2.59
C GLU A 256 5.38 -12.02 -1.47
N GLN A 257 6.21 -11.20 -0.82
CA GLN A 257 7.17 -11.69 0.19
C GLN A 257 6.50 -12.21 1.47
N SER A 258 5.24 -11.84 1.71
CA SER A 258 4.47 -12.28 2.86
C SER A 258 3.03 -12.52 2.44
N THR A 259 2.42 -13.56 2.99
CA THR A 259 0.99 -13.82 2.78
C THR A 259 0.15 -12.64 3.28
N GLU A 260 -0.82 -12.23 2.47
CA GLU A 260 -1.86 -11.31 2.90
C GLU A 260 -2.87 -12.08 3.76
N LEU A 261 -2.97 -11.76 5.05
CA LEU A 261 -3.75 -12.52 6.03
C LEU A 261 -5.16 -11.93 6.25
N HIS A 262 -5.35 -10.65 5.92
CA HIS A 262 -6.57 -9.90 6.22
C HIS A 262 -7.42 -9.61 4.99
N PHE A 263 -6.78 -9.38 3.84
CA PHE A 263 -7.43 -9.02 2.58
C PHE A 263 -7.19 -10.07 1.49
N ASP A 264 -7.59 -9.80 0.25
CA ASP A 264 -7.27 -10.66 -0.88
C ASP A 264 -5.84 -10.40 -1.38
N SER A 265 -5.27 -11.35 -2.14
CA SER A 265 -3.93 -11.17 -2.70
C SER A 265 -3.88 -9.93 -3.60
N LEU A 266 -2.69 -9.34 -3.77
CA LEU A 266 -2.53 -8.21 -4.71
C LEU A 266 -3.02 -8.58 -6.11
N GLU A 267 -2.70 -9.78 -6.60
CA GLU A 267 -3.16 -10.27 -7.91
C GLU A 267 -4.69 -10.22 -8.02
N GLN A 268 -5.42 -10.77 -7.04
CA GLN A 268 -6.88 -10.75 -7.04
C GLN A 268 -7.44 -9.32 -6.99
N GLN A 269 -6.88 -8.47 -6.12
CA GLN A 269 -7.32 -7.08 -6.02
C GLN A 269 -7.10 -6.29 -7.34
N LEU A 270 -6.04 -6.59 -8.10
CA LEU A 270 -5.82 -5.97 -9.41
C LEU A 270 -6.81 -6.47 -10.46
N GLU A 271 -7.18 -7.76 -10.43
CA GLU A 271 -8.22 -8.32 -11.30
C GLU A 271 -9.60 -7.70 -11.01
N ASP A 272 -9.96 -7.56 -9.73
CA ASP A 272 -11.22 -6.95 -9.29
C ASP A 272 -11.29 -5.46 -9.68
N ASN A 273 -10.14 -4.76 -9.58
CA ASN A 273 -10.01 -3.38 -10.02
C ASN A 273 -10.14 -3.25 -11.55
N ALA A 274 -9.56 -4.19 -12.32
CA ALA A 274 -9.71 -4.22 -13.77
C ALA A 274 -11.17 -4.45 -14.18
N GLU A 275 -11.90 -5.34 -13.50
CA GLU A 275 -13.33 -5.54 -13.72
C GLU A 275 -14.15 -4.29 -13.36
N SER A 276 -13.87 -3.69 -12.21
CA SER A 276 -14.54 -2.46 -11.77
C SER A 276 -14.28 -1.30 -12.74
N THR A 277 -13.09 -1.24 -13.33
CA THR A 277 -12.73 -0.26 -14.37
C THR A 277 -13.56 -0.47 -15.63
N ARG A 278 -13.72 -1.72 -16.10
CA ARG A 278 -14.58 -2.03 -17.26
C ARG A 278 -16.02 -1.58 -17.03
N LYS A 279 -16.57 -1.85 -15.84
CA LYS A 279 -17.91 -1.38 -15.44
C LYS A 279 -18.01 0.14 -15.43
N ALA A 280 -17.04 0.83 -14.83
CA ALA A 280 -16.99 2.28 -14.77
C ALA A 280 -16.89 2.93 -16.17
N ASN A 281 -16.12 2.34 -17.08
CA ASN A 281 -15.97 2.82 -18.46
C ASN A 281 -17.28 2.67 -19.26
N LEU A 282 -18.00 1.56 -19.11
CA LEU A 282 -19.32 1.38 -19.72
C LEU A 282 -20.32 2.44 -19.20
N TRP A 283 -20.28 2.72 -17.90
CA TRP A 283 -21.13 3.76 -17.30
C TRP A 283 -20.82 5.16 -17.87
N ARG A 284 -19.53 5.51 -18.05
CA ARG A 284 -19.13 6.78 -18.70
C ARG A 284 -19.67 6.91 -20.13
N MET A 285 -19.91 5.80 -20.82
CA MET A 285 -20.43 5.77 -22.19
C MET A 285 -21.97 5.79 -22.26
N GLY A 286 -22.68 5.76 -21.13
CA GLY A 286 -24.15 5.82 -21.08
C GLY A 286 -24.87 4.50 -21.41
N ASN A 287 -24.16 3.37 -21.40
CA ASN A 287 -24.72 2.03 -21.68
C ASN A 287 -25.16 1.31 -20.39
N GLU A 288 -26.11 1.88 -19.64
CA GLU A 288 -26.63 1.26 -18.40
C GLU A 288 -27.42 -0.04 -18.62
N SER A 289 -27.93 -0.29 -19.83
CA SER A 289 -28.95 -1.32 -20.08
C SER A 289 -28.42 -2.66 -20.61
N GLN A 290 -27.10 -2.87 -20.76
CA GLN A 290 -26.49 -4.09 -21.33
C GLN A 290 -25.23 -4.57 -20.59
N VAL A 291 -25.24 -4.52 -19.24
CA VAL A 291 -24.04 -4.65 -18.39
C VAL A 291 -23.41 -6.05 -18.37
N GLU A 292 -24.16 -7.14 -18.57
CA GLU A 292 -23.64 -8.50 -18.34
C GLU A 292 -22.89 -9.13 -19.53
N GLU A 293 -23.24 -8.80 -20.78
CA GLU A 293 -22.56 -9.37 -21.98
C GLU A 293 -21.45 -8.44 -22.52
N GLU A 294 -21.57 -7.11 -22.38
CA GLU A 294 -20.59 -6.15 -22.90
C GLU A 294 -19.37 -5.93 -21.99
N THR A 295 -19.43 -6.31 -20.71
CA THR A 295 -18.33 -6.14 -19.74
C THR A 295 -17.06 -6.89 -20.11
N LYS A 296 -17.16 -7.99 -20.88
CA LYS A 296 -15.97 -8.71 -21.40
C LYS A 296 -15.28 -8.01 -22.57
N ASN A 297 -16.01 -7.17 -23.31
CA ASN A 297 -15.50 -6.44 -24.48
C ASN A 297 -15.15 -4.97 -24.14
N ALA A 298 -15.55 -4.50 -22.96
CA ALA A 298 -15.23 -3.16 -22.48
C ALA A 298 -13.73 -3.00 -22.19
N SER A 299 -13.19 -1.83 -22.52
CA SER A 299 -11.80 -1.50 -22.22
C SER A 299 -11.57 -1.47 -20.70
N ASP A 300 -10.53 -2.15 -20.25
CA ASP A 300 -9.98 -2.03 -18.89
C ASP A 300 -8.97 -0.87 -18.76
N SER A 301 -8.80 -0.07 -19.82
CA SER A 301 -7.88 1.06 -19.81
C SER A 301 -8.37 2.18 -18.89
N LEU A 302 -7.49 2.67 -18.03
CA LEU A 302 -7.73 3.86 -17.22
C LEU A 302 -7.25 5.14 -17.91
N GLU A 303 -7.85 6.28 -17.55
CA GLU A 303 -7.46 7.60 -18.02
C GLU A 303 -6.47 8.28 -17.07
N ILE A 304 -5.70 9.26 -17.58
CA ILE A 304 -4.75 10.00 -16.75
C ILE A 304 -5.50 10.74 -15.64
N GLY A 305 -5.04 10.60 -14.40
CA GLY A 305 -5.68 11.14 -13.21
C GLY A 305 -6.77 10.25 -12.60
N ASP A 306 -7.14 9.13 -13.23
CA ASP A 306 -7.91 8.09 -12.56
C ASP A 306 -7.11 7.49 -11.40
N VAL A 307 -7.82 6.90 -10.43
CA VAL A 307 -7.24 6.31 -9.23
C VAL A 307 -7.95 5.02 -8.91
N TYR A 308 -7.18 3.96 -8.61
CA TYR A 308 -7.68 2.76 -7.93
C TYR A 308 -6.88 2.53 -6.65
N CYS A 309 -7.31 1.58 -5.81
CA CYS A 309 -6.60 1.28 -4.57
C CYS A 309 -6.52 -0.21 -4.29
N THR A 310 -5.54 -0.56 -3.47
CA THR A 310 -5.32 -1.93 -2.94
C THR A 310 -5.08 -1.85 -1.43
N LYS A 311 -5.50 -2.88 -0.70
CA LYS A 311 -5.46 -2.99 0.76
C LYS A 311 -4.41 -4.01 1.17
N HIS A 312 -3.67 -3.69 2.23
CA HIS A 312 -2.51 -4.48 2.65
C HIS A 312 -2.43 -4.56 4.18
N SER A 313 -2.22 -5.76 4.71
CA SER A 313 -1.80 -5.99 6.10
C SER A 313 -0.33 -6.41 6.19
N ASN A 314 0.23 -6.87 5.07
CA ASN A 314 1.56 -7.45 4.99
C ASN A 314 2.69 -6.42 4.72
N LEU A 315 2.37 -5.17 4.37
CA LEU A 315 3.33 -4.08 4.18
C LEU A 315 3.69 -3.35 5.49
N HIS A 316 4.80 -2.61 5.49
CA HIS A 316 5.21 -1.78 6.63
C HIS A 316 4.40 -0.49 6.69
N ASN A 317 3.65 -0.27 7.78
CA ASN A 317 2.97 0.99 8.12
C ASN A 317 2.06 1.58 7.01
N ILE A 318 1.66 0.78 6.02
CA ILE A 318 0.82 1.18 4.89
C ILE A 318 -0.31 0.16 4.75
N GLN A 319 -1.54 0.61 5.00
CA GLN A 319 -2.74 -0.22 4.86
C GLN A 319 -3.38 -0.08 3.48
N VAL A 320 -3.16 1.06 2.81
CA VAL A 320 -3.77 1.37 1.52
C VAL A 320 -2.72 1.88 0.55
N ALA A 321 -2.62 1.28 -0.62
CA ALA A 321 -1.86 1.85 -1.74
C ALA A 321 -2.86 2.39 -2.77
N PHE A 322 -2.85 3.71 -2.97
CA PHE A 322 -3.53 4.37 -4.07
C PHE A 322 -2.63 4.33 -5.30
N HIS A 323 -3.20 3.96 -6.43
CA HIS A 323 -2.52 3.85 -7.71
C HIS A 323 -3.04 4.95 -8.62
N LEU A 324 -2.25 6.01 -8.77
CA LEU A 324 -2.57 7.18 -9.56
C LEU A 324 -2.07 6.98 -10.99
N ILE A 325 -2.98 7.08 -11.95
CA ILE A 325 -2.64 6.89 -13.36
C ILE A 325 -1.94 8.12 -13.90
N VAL A 326 -0.71 7.94 -14.36
CA VAL A 326 0.14 8.98 -14.93
C VAL A 326 0.66 8.59 -16.31
N ASP A 327 1.25 9.55 -17.01
CA ASP A 327 1.99 9.34 -18.26
C ASP A 327 3.37 9.99 -18.21
N ASP A 328 4.21 9.65 -19.19
CA ASP A 328 5.55 10.22 -19.32
C ASP A 328 5.54 11.70 -19.71
N ILE A 329 4.40 12.26 -20.13
CA ILE A 329 4.26 13.71 -20.38
C ILE A 329 4.51 14.48 -19.08
N LEU A 330 4.21 13.88 -17.91
CA LEU A 330 4.57 14.47 -16.63
C LEU A 330 6.08 14.63 -16.44
N ARG A 331 6.97 13.96 -17.18
CA ARG A 331 8.42 14.14 -17.03
C ARG A 331 8.95 15.40 -17.72
N THR A 332 8.21 15.93 -18.70
CA THR A 332 8.69 17.01 -19.57
C THR A 332 7.81 18.25 -19.54
N SER A 333 6.52 18.10 -19.25
CA SER A 333 5.55 19.21 -19.24
C SER A 333 5.60 20.03 -17.94
N ASP A 334 4.96 21.20 -17.95
CA ASP A 334 4.63 21.93 -16.72
C ASP A 334 3.24 21.47 -16.22
N ILE A 335 3.08 21.35 -14.90
CA ILE A 335 1.75 21.09 -14.30
C ILE A 335 1.05 22.41 -13.99
N GLN A 336 -0.25 22.45 -14.28
CA GLN A 336 -1.16 23.53 -13.91
C GLN A 336 -2.23 22.97 -12.97
N SER A 337 -2.98 23.83 -12.28
CA SER A 337 -4.02 23.43 -11.32
C SER A 337 -5.13 22.54 -11.90
N ARG A 338 -5.33 22.56 -13.22
CA ARG A 338 -6.30 21.71 -13.94
C ARG A 338 -5.72 20.37 -14.42
N ASN A 339 -4.47 20.06 -14.09
CA ASN A 339 -3.86 18.79 -14.47
C ASN A 339 -4.66 17.61 -13.86
N PRO A 340 -5.02 16.58 -14.67
CA PRO A 340 -5.82 15.46 -14.18
C PRO A 340 -5.21 14.74 -12.97
N CYS A 341 -3.89 14.66 -12.86
CA CYS A 341 -3.21 14.01 -11.74
C CYS A 341 -3.43 14.78 -10.41
N LEU A 342 -3.51 16.11 -10.45
CA LEU A 342 -3.86 16.90 -9.28
C LEU A 342 -5.33 16.69 -8.87
N ASN A 343 -6.21 16.43 -9.84
CA ASN A 343 -7.59 16.03 -9.55
C ASN A 343 -7.66 14.61 -8.95
N GLY A 344 -6.84 13.68 -9.42
CA GLY A 344 -6.66 12.36 -8.80
C GLY A 344 -6.21 12.47 -7.34
N ILE A 345 -5.21 13.31 -7.04
CA ILE A 345 -4.78 13.59 -5.65
C ILE A 345 -5.90 14.22 -4.82
N ARG A 346 -6.68 15.15 -5.39
CA ARG A 346 -7.86 15.71 -4.71
C ARG A 346 -8.86 14.62 -4.32
N ASN A 347 -9.13 13.68 -5.24
CA ASN A 347 -10.01 12.55 -4.98
C ASN A 347 -9.44 11.62 -3.90
N ILE A 348 -8.13 11.36 -3.90
CA ILE A 348 -7.44 10.60 -2.85
C ILE A 348 -7.59 11.28 -1.48
N VAL A 349 -7.37 12.59 -1.38
CA VAL A 349 -7.52 13.34 -0.11
C VAL A 349 -8.97 13.27 0.39
N ARG A 350 -9.96 13.41 -0.50
CA ARG A 350 -11.39 13.26 -0.16
C ARG A 350 -11.74 11.84 0.31
N LEU A 351 -11.25 10.82 -0.40
CA LEU A 351 -11.45 9.42 -0.02
C LEU A 351 -10.80 9.12 1.33
N SER A 352 -9.61 9.67 1.58
CA SER A 352 -8.88 9.49 2.82
C SER A 352 -9.67 9.98 4.03
N ALA A 353 -10.28 11.15 3.94
CA ALA A 353 -11.16 11.68 4.97
C ALA A 353 -12.37 10.76 5.24
N ARG A 354 -12.97 10.17 4.20
CA ARG A 354 -14.10 9.24 4.34
C ARG A 354 -13.69 7.92 4.98
N LEU A 355 -12.57 7.36 4.54
CA LEU A 355 -12.08 6.04 4.93
C LEU A 355 -11.31 6.03 6.24
N GLY A 356 -11.05 7.19 6.87
CA GLY A 356 -10.26 7.26 8.10
C GLY A 356 -8.76 7.04 7.85
N ILE A 357 -8.28 7.46 6.69
CA ILE A 357 -6.84 7.53 6.40
C ILE A 357 -6.34 8.88 6.90
N THR A 358 -5.52 8.83 7.95
CA THR A 358 -4.94 10.00 8.60
C THR A 358 -3.56 10.34 8.07
N THR A 359 -2.82 9.35 7.55
CA THR A 359 -1.45 9.54 7.06
C THR A 359 -1.40 9.32 5.55
N LEU A 360 -0.86 10.28 4.80
CA LEU A 360 -0.77 10.21 3.34
C LEU A 360 0.65 10.49 2.85
N TYR A 361 1.21 9.58 2.07
CA TYR A 361 2.49 9.73 1.39
C TYR A 361 2.26 10.13 -0.07
N ILE A 362 2.51 11.41 -0.38
CA ILE A 362 2.22 12.05 -1.67
C ILE A 362 3.55 12.28 -2.42
N PRO A 363 3.73 11.75 -3.64
CA PRO A 363 4.90 12.04 -4.47
C PRO A 363 4.89 13.51 -4.91
N LEU A 364 5.72 14.34 -4.28
CA LEU A 364 5.67 15.80 -4.38
C LEU A 364 5.86 16.31 -5.82
N LEU A 365 6.71 15.64 -6.60
CA LEU A 365 7.03 16.03 -7.98
C LEU A 365 6.27 15.26 -9.05
N LEU A 366 5.41 14.29 -8.66
CA LEU A 366 4.72 13.35 -9.55
C LEU A 366 5.68 12.58 -10.47
N ILE A 367 6.84 12.19 -9.95
CA ILE A 367 7.83 11.33 -10.61
C ILE A 367 8.44 10.37 -9.58
N ASP A 368 8.84 9.18 -10.04
CA ASP A 368 9.54 8.20 -9.18
C ASP A 368 11.05 8.42 -9.13
N GLN A 369 11.64 8.88 -10.24
CA GLN A 369 13.09 9.06 -10.38
C GLN A 369 13.39 10.33 -11.17
N PRO A 370 14.43 11.09 -10.77
CA PRO A 370 14.89 12.24 -11.52
C PRO A 370 15.45 11.81 -12.88
N SER A 371 15.36 12.70 -13.86
CA SER A 371 15.96 12.55 -15.18
C SER A 371 16.63 13.85 -15.61
N GLU A 372 17.27 13.87 -16.78
CA GLU A 372 17.87 15.09 -17.34
C GLU A 372 16.86 16.26 -17.49
N ALA A 373 15.57 15.95 -17.65
CA ALA A 373 14.51 16.95 -17.72
C ALA A 373 14.16 17.59 -16.35
N THR A 374 14.63 17.00 -15.24
CA THR A 374 14.33 17.43 -13.86
C THR A 374 15.21 18.61 -13.45
N THR A 375 14.95 19.78 -14.05
CA THR A 375 15.69 21.02 -13.73
C THR A 375 15.27 21.62 -12.39
N VAL A 376 16.10 22.50 -11.81
CA VAL A 376 15.78 23.22 -10.56
C VAL A 376 14.46 23.99 -10.67
N ALA A 377 14.29 24.77 -11.74
CA ALA A 377 13.08 25.58 -11.94
C ALA A 377 11.83 24.71 -12.07
N TRP A 378 11.95 23.58 -12.77
CA TRP A 378 10.87 22.61 -12.93
C TRP A 378 10.45 22.00 -11.58
N CYS A 379 11.41 21.62 -10.73
CA CYS A 379 11.14 21.06 -9.40
C CYS A 379 10.41 22.07 -8.51
N LEU A 380 10.90 23.31 -8.44
CA LEU A 380 10.34 24.34 -7.58
C LEU A 380 8.92 24.73 -7.99
N LYS A 381 8.67 24.92 -9.29
CA LYS A 381 7.34 25.23 -9.81
C LYS A 381 6.32 24.14 -9.48
N ARG A 382 6.74 22.87 -9.57
CA ARG A 382 5.88 21.71 -9.26
C ARG A 382 5.63 21.55 -7.77
N ALA A 383 6.66 21.64 -6.96
CA ALA A 383 6.53 21.60 -5.50
C ALA A 383 5.57 22.70 -5.01
N GLU A 384 5.73 23.94 -5.51
CA GLU A 384 4.85 25.05 -5.18
C GLU A 384 3.38 24.76 -5.57
N MET A 385 3.16 24.27 -6.79
CA MET A 385 1.83 23.92 -7.27
C MET A 385 1.19 22.81 -6.41
N MET A 386 1.94 21.75 -6.12
CA MET A 386 1.47 20.62 -5.31
C MET A 386 1.13 21.07 -3.89
N PHE A 387 2.02 21.83 -3.23
CA PHE A 387 1.77 22.37 -1.90
C PHE A 387 0.49 23.21 -1.85
N LYS A 388 0.31 24.14 -2.81
CA LYS A 388 -0.90 24.98 -2.89
C LYS A 388 -2.16 24.16 -3.12
N CYS A 389 -2.12 23.18 -4.02
CA CYS A 389 -3.25 22.31 -4.34
C CYS A 389 -3.65 21.45 -3.13
N VAL A 390 -2.69 20.72 -2.54
CA VAL A 390 -2.94 19.86 -1.37
C VAL A 390 -3.42 20.69 -0.18
N LYS A 391 -2.85 21.88 0.08
CA LYS A 391 -3.38 22.82 1.09
C LYS A 391 -4.86 23.14 0.83
N GLY A 392 -5.23 23.45 -0.41
CA GLY A 392 -6.62 23.70 -0.79
C GLY A 392 -7.54 22.49 -0.59
N PHE A 393 -7.07 21.30 -0.95
CA PHE A 393 -7.83 20.05 -0.77
C PHE A 393 -8.02 19.71 0.71
N LEU A 394 -7.00 19.94 1.55
CA LEU A 394 -7.09 19.75 2.99
C LEU A 394 -8.08 20.74 3.62
N ILE A 395 -8.09 22.01 3.20
CA ILE A 395 -9.11 22.99 3.65
C ILE A 395 -10.53 22.47 3.36
N GLU A 396 -10.74 21.86 2.19
CA GLU A 396 -12.03 21.29 1.80
C GLU A 396 -12.50 20.19 2.76
N VAL A 397 -11.63 19.24 3.12
CA VAL A 397 -11.99 18.08 3.97
C VAL A 397 -11.93 18.37 5.47
N CYS A 398 -11.04 19.26 5.92
CA CYS A 398 -10.90 19.64 7.34
C CYS A 398 -12.04 20.57 7.79
N SER A 399 -12.69 21.29 6.87
CA SER A 399 -13.86 22.12 7.22
C SER A 399 -15.01 21.32 7.84
N SER A 400 -15.03 20.00 7.62
CA SER A 400 -16.09 19.09 8.08
C SER A 400 -15.62 18.05 9.10
N SER A 401 -14.35 18.04 9.50
CA SER A 401 -13.79 16.99 10.37
C SER A 401 -12.76 17.54 11.37
N ALA A 402 -12.83 17.07 12.61
CA ALA A 402 -11.82 17.36 13.66
C ALA A 402 -10.59 16.42 13.56
N GLN A 403 -10.42 15.74 12.43
CA GLN A 403 -9.41 14.70 12.26
C GLN A 403 -8.04 15.33 12.02
N HIS A 404 -7.03 14.85 12.74
CA HIS A 404 -5.64 15.22 12.51
C HIS A 404 -5.11 14.44 11.30
N TYR A 405 -4.38 15.13 10.43
CA TYR A 405 -3.77 14.53 9.24
C TYR A 405 -2.25 14.66 9.34
N ASN A 406 -1.55 13.64 8.89
CA ASN A 406 -0.12 13.61 8.72
C ASN A 406 0.21 13.45 7.23
N ILE A 407 0.59 14.55 6.59
CA ILE A 407 0.83 14.60 5.15
C ILE A 407 2.32 14.58 4.89
N HIS A 408 2.77 13.47 4.32
CA HIS A 408 4.15 13.27 3.91
C HIS A 408 4.28 13.66 2.44
N PHE A 409 4.98 14.77 2.16
CA PHE A 409 5.44 15.09 0.82
C PHE A 409 6.77 14.38 0.58
N VAL A 410 6.75 13.48 -0.41
CA VAL A 410 7.86 12.58 -0.70
C VAL A 410 8.59 13.05 -1.95
N LEU A 411 9.87 13.32 -1.82
CA LEU A 411 10.78 13.64 -2.91
C LEU A 411 11.56 12.40 -3.34
N PRO A 412 11.85 12.23 -4.64
CA PRO A 412 12.81 11.21 -5.06
C PRO A 412 14.22 11.57 -4.58
N SER A 413 15.02 10.57 -4.24
CA SER A 413 16.46 10.74 -3.99
C SER A 413 17.22 11.08 -5.26
N GLY A 414 18.43 11.63 -5.10
CA GLY A 414 19.32 11.96 -6.22
C GLY A 414 19.02 13.31 -6.89
N LEU A 415 18.20 14.17 -6.28
CA LEU A 415 18.12 15.57 -6.68
C LEU A 415 19.36 16.34 -6.21
N LEU A 416 19.60 17.51 -6.80
CA LEU A 416 20.65 18.40 -6.32
C LEU A 416 20.34 18.86 -4.88
N PRO A 417 21.31 18.91 -3.94
CA PRO A 417 21.10 19.37 -2.56
C PRO A 417 20.39 20.73 -2.45
N SER A 418 20.68 21.64 -3.39
CA SER A 418 20.02 22.94 -3.46
C SER A 418 18.51 22.85 -3.73
N ILE A 419 18.04 21.84 -4.45
CA ILE A 419 16.60 21.64 -4.71
C ILE A 419 15.89 21.31 -3.40
N TYR A 420 16.42 20.37 -2.60
CA TYR A 420 15.85 20.03 -1.29
C TYR A 420 15.76 21.27 -0.39
N HIS A 421 16.84 22.05 -0.31
CA HIS A 421 16.87 23.28 0.50
C HIS A 421 15.84 24.33 0.04
N HIS A 422 15.74 24.59 -1.27
CA HIS A 422 14.76 25.53 -1.80
C HIS A 422 13.31 25.06 -1.61
N ILE A 423 13.03 23.75 -1.70
CA ILE A 423 11.69 23.20 -1.43
C ILE A 423 11.34 23.31 0.06
N SER A 424 12.29 22.99 0.95
CA SER A 424 12.12 23.13 2.40
C SER A 424 11.78 24.57 2.79
N THR A 425 12.58 25.55 2.31
CA THR A 425 12.36 26.98 2.60
C THR A 425 11.07 27.54 2.00
N MET A 426 10.49 26.88 1.00
CA MET A 426 9.20 27.26 0.41
C MET A 426 8.02 26.88 1.32
N LEU A 427 8.11 25.79 2.09
CA LEU A 427 7.00 25.26 2.87
C LEU A 427 6.43 26.29 3.88
N PRO A 428 7.24 27.01 4.69
CA PRO A 428 6.76 28.05 5.60
C PRO A 428 6.10 29.25 4.91
N THR A 429 6.39 29.47 3.62
CA THR A 429 5.78 30.56 2.84
C THR A 429 4.36 30.21 2.36
N ILE A 430 4.06 28.91 2.26
CA ILE A 430 2.76 28.39 1.78
C ILE A 430 1.88 27.94 2.94
N PHE A 431 2.44 27.25 3.94
CA PHE A 431 1.72 26.77 5.11
C PHE A 431 1.95 27.68 6.31
N HIS A 432 0.88 27.93 7.08
CA HIS A 432 1.01 28.69 8.31
C HIS A 432 1.53 27.78 9.43
N LEU A 433 2.78 27.96 9.82
CA LEU A 433 3.41 27.14 10.85
C LEU A 433 2.83 27.47 12.23
N VAL A 434 2.71 26.44 13.07
CA VAL A 434 2.49 26.63 14.51
C VAL A 434 3.79 27.17 15.11
N PRO A 435 3.76 28.28 15.88
CA PRO A 435 4.95 28.78 16.57
C PRO A 435 5.51 27.68 17.48
N SER A 436 6.78 27.33 17.31
CA SER A 436 7.47 26.46 18.26
C SER A 436 7.64 27.19 19.58
N VAL A 437 7.35 26.52 20.69
CA VAL A 437 7.63 27.06 22.02
C VAL A 437 9.13 26.96 22.24
N SER A 438 9.84 28.09 22.13
CA SER A 438 11.21 28.19 22.60
C SER A 438 11.18 28.07 24.12
N ILE A 439 11.49 26.89 24.67
CA ILE A 439 11.81 26.77 26.09
C ILE A 439 13.17 27.44 26.25
N THR A 440 13.18 28.74 26.51
CA THR A 440 14.35 29.40 27.08
C THR A 440 14.55 28.76 28.45
N SER A 441 15.52 27.84 28.55
CA SER A 441 16.10 27.48 29.83
C SER A 441 16.69 28.76 30.42
N GLN A 442 15.92 29.43 31.28
CA GLN A 442 16.48 30.38 32.22
C GLN A 442 17.38 29.56 33.14
N ALA A 443 18.68 29.69 32.92
CA ALA A 443 19.67 29.34 33.92
C ALA A 443 19.58 30.42 35.00
N ASP A 444 19.06 30.02 36.17
CA ASP A 444 19.31 30.72 37.43
C ASP A 444 20.75 30.49 37.90
#